data_AF-A0A0Q6LZE7-F1
#
_entry.id   AF-A0A0Q6LZE7-F1
#
_cell.length_a   1.000
_cell.length_b   1.000
_cell.length_c   1.000
_cell.angle_alpha   90.00
_cell.angle_beta   90.00
_cell.angle_gamma   90.00
#
_symmetry.space_group_name_H-M   'P 1'
#
loop_
_entity.id
_entity.type
_entity.pdbx_description
1 polymer ?
#
loop_
_entity_poly.entity_id
_entity_poly.type
_entity_poly.pdbx_seq_one_letter_code
_entity_poly.pdbx_strand_id
1 'polypeptide(L)'
;MDQITPLTVTTDDVDQERDRPFNAYRFASSDNAKGIVAEAITSLLDHEQRVGLKRNKRRARDQVTFDLTVDAILSDLMHHHVVEYPAGIYVRRSNRILGTKSRYRPRAYSKKFPDILDLLAEPGLGYVLQDKAAPIAGTPRSTIIRPGMTLLAGMDDHGIGANDLDEHPHGETIILKRVKDRGDYWDEGGLEEYEDIPVTERYRRELDDINQWLASADLQYDPLGIPWPHTAFDIRDRRLRRVFTQARFDSGGRLFGGFWQRLRKHERRQGLRINGEKAVELDYGQMGPRILYGMAGHQPAAEDLYSMYGYGQHERGGIKKVMSAMIFAEERLERFPKDTRRLFRKGDKIGEVVDAIEAKHPLIKDYFHRGLGHDAQFIESNILVDVLLDLRAKGIVALPIHDAVMVPASEVSMAEEVMLRVFNAHTHVQGIVTVEAHEGDVPSLY
;
A
#
# COMPACT_ATOMS: atom_id res chain seq x y z
N MET A 1 -9.81 26.66 10.92
CA MET A 1 -9.00 25.44 10.99
C MET A 1 -9.98 24.35 10.72
N ASP A 2 -9.82 23.65 9.60
CA ASP A 2 -10.53 22.44 9.19
C ASP A 2 -10.34 22.32 7.68
N GLN A 3 -9.24 21.68 7.32
CA GLN A 3 -9.07 21.10 6.00
C GLN A 3 -8.95 19.60 6.23
N ILE A 4 -10.11 18.94 6.38
CA ILE A 4 -10.23 17.51 6.11
C ILE A 4 -9.85 17.37 4.64
N THR A 5 -8.56 17.13 4.41
CA THR A 5 -8.02 16.90 3.08
C THR A 5 -8.55 15.54 2.65
N PRO A 6 -9.38 15.45 1.61
CA PRO A 6 -9.67 14.17 1.01
C PRO A 6 -8.32 13.60 0.59
N LEU A 7 -8.09 12.33 0.88
CA LEU A 7 -7.12 11.52 0.13
C LEU A 7 -7.63 11.37 -1.32
N THR A 8 -7.81 12.48 -2.04
CA THR A 8 -7.33 12.51 -3.42
C THR A 8 -5.83 12.35 -3.28
N VAL A 9 -5.38 11.12 -3.44
CA VAL A 9 -3.99 10.81 -3.78
C VAL A 9 -3.62 11.79 -4.87
N THR A 10 -2.87 12.82 -4.51
CA THR A 10 -2.14 13.62 -5.47
C THR A 10 -1.15 12.64 -6.06
N THR A 11 -1.50 12.07 -7.21
CA THR A 11 -0.51 11.64 -8.19
C THR A 11 0.49 12.78 -8.33
N ASP A 12 1.77 12.45 -8.19
CA ASP A 12 2.93 13.35 -8.22
C ASP A 12 3.39 13.86 -6.83
N ASP A 13 3.56 12.95 -5.87
CA ASP A 13 4.68 13.12 -4.94
C ASP A 13 5.93 12.59 -5.66
N VAL A 14 6.78 13.54 -6.05
CA VAL A 14 8.14 13.27 -6.51
C VAL A 14 8.84 12.56 -5.36
N ASP A 15 9.00 11.24 -5.48
CA ASP A 15 9.80 10.43 -4.57
C ASP A 15 11.20 11.05 -4.50
N GLN A 16 11.45 11.82 -3.44
CA GLN A 16 12.81 12.08 -3.01
C GLN A 16 13.39 10.71 -2.67
N GLU A 17 14.45 10.29 -3.37
CA GLU A 17 15.22 9.08 -3.04
C GLU A 17 15.61 9.13 -1.56
N ARG A 18 14.86 8.41 -0.73
CA ARG A 18 15.02 8.29 0.72
C ARG A 18 15.44 6.87 1.02
N ASP A 19 16.27 6.71 2.06
CA ASP A 19 16.58 5.39 2.62
C ASP A 19 15.28 4.64 2.91
N ARG A 20 15.12 3.43 2.36
CA ARG A 20 13.92 2.64 2.60
C ARG A 20 13.92 2.10 4.04
N PRO A 21 12.77 1.99 4.71
CA PRO A 21 12.72 1.33 6.01
C PRO A 21 13.08 -0.16 5.89
N PHE A 22 13.69 -0.70 6.94
CA PHE A 22 13.97 -2.13 7.07
C PHE A 22 12.70 -2.98 7.02
N ASN A 23 12.73 -4.01 6.18
CA ASN A 23 11.67 -5.02 6.11
C ASN A 23 12.00 -6.22 7.00
N ALA A 24 11.42 -6.23 8.19
CA ALA A 24 11.61 -7.29 9.18
C ALA A 24 10.88 -8.61 8.86
N TYR A 25 10.21 -8.70 7.71
CA TYR A 25 9.54 -9.91 7.25
C TYR A 25 10.29 -10.63 6.12
N ARG A 26 11.37 -10.05 5.57
CA ARG A 26 12.21 -10.75 4.57
C ARG A 26 12.90 -11.97 5.19
N PHE A 27 13.07 -13.02 4.40
CA PHE A 27 13.79 -14.23 4.82
C PHE A 27 14.46 -14.93 3.62
N ALA A 28 15.45 -15.77 3.93
CA ALA A 28 16.15 -16.59 2.96
C ALA A 28 15.28 -17.79 2.54
N SER A 29 14.86 -17.82 1.26
CA SER A 29 13.90 -18.80 0.76
C SER A 29 14.56 -19.99 0.06
N SER A 30 15.67 -19.77 -0.66
CA SER A 30 16.45 -20.81 -1.31
C SER A 30 17.50 -21.43 -0.40
N ASP A 31 18.02 -22.60 -0.78
CA ASP A 31 19.09 -23.27 -0.03
C ASP A 31 20.40 -22.45 -0.06
N ASN A 32 20.67 -21.73 -1.15
CA ASN A 32 21.83 -20.85 -1.28
C ASN A 32 21.76 -19.69 -0.27
N ALA A 33 20.65 -18.95 -0.24
CA ALA A 33 20.47 -17.86 0.72
C ALA A 33 20.45 -18.38 2.18
N LYS A 34 19.82 -19.54 2.42
CA LYS A 34 19.82 -20.18 3.75
C LYS A 34 21.22 -20.58 4.18
N GLY A 35 22.07 -21.02 3.25
CA GLY A 35 23.48 -21.32 3.49
C GLY A 35 24.22 -20.11 4.05
N ILE A 36 24.13 -18.96 3.38
CA ILE A 36 24.75 -17.69 3.83
C ILE A 36 24.25 -17.30 5.23
N VAL A 37 22.94 -17.38 5.47
CA VAL A 37 22.36 -17.05 6.78
C VAL A 37 22.85 -18.02 7.86
N ALA A 38 22.93 -19.32 7.56
CA ALA A 38 23.40 -20.34 8.50
C ALA A 38 24.89 -20.16 8.85
N GLU A 39 25.73 -19.83 7.87
CA GLU A 39 27.15 -19.51 8.06
C GLU A 39 27.33 -18.25 8.91
N ALA A 40 26.53 -17.22 8.67
CA ALA A 40 26.54 -16.00 9.48
C ALA A 40 26.13 -16.31 10.92
N ILE A 41 25.03 -17.05 11.13
CA ILE A 41 24.60 -17.47 12.47
C ILE A 41 25.74 -18.22 13.18
N THR A 42 26.39 -19.17 12.52
CA THR A 42 27.52 -19.94 13.08
C THR A 42 28.67 -19.02 13.47
N SER A 43 29.10 -18.15 12.55
CA SER A 43 30.21 -17.20 12.77
C SER A 43 29.94 -16.23 13.92
N LEU A 44 28.69 -15.77 14.05
CA LEU A 44 28.26 -14.90 15.14
C LEU A 44 28.32 -15.63 16.50
N LEU A 45 27.83 -16.87 16.56
CA LEU A 45 27.86 -17.69 17.79
C LEU A 45 29.29 -18.00 18.23
N ASP A 46 30.16 -18.35 17.28
CA ASP A 46 31.58 -18.62 17.55
C ASP A 46 32.30 -17.36 18.02
N HIS A 47 31.99 -16.20 17.44
CA HIS A 47 32.50 -14.92 17.90
C HIS A 47 32.05 -14.63 19.33
N GLU A 48 30.74 -14.72 19.64
CA GLU A 48 30.21 -14.53 21.00
C GLU A 48 30.97 -15.38 22.04
N GLN A 49 31.30 -16.64 21.70
CA GLN A 49 32.04 -17.55 22.56
C GLN A 49 33.51 -17.12 22.73
N ARG A 50 34.18 -16.76 21.64
CA ARG A 50 35.61 -16.38 21.63
C ARG A 50 35.88 -15.13 22.45
N VAL A 51 35.02 -14.11 22.34
CA VAL A 51 35.17 -12.84 23.08
C VAL A 51 34.47 -12.84 24.44
N GLY A 52 33.83 -13.94 24.83
CA GLY A 52 33.20 -14.10 26.14
C GLY A 52 32.00 -13.17 26.37
N LEU A 53 31.28 -12.79 25.30
CA LEU A 53 30.11 -11.91 25.39
C LEU A 53 28.94 -12.54 26.16
N LYS A 54 28.97 -13.87 26.36
CA LYS A 54 27.94 -14.60 27.10
C LYS A 54 28.45 -15.29 28.34
N ARG A 55 27.77 -15.01 29.45
CA ARG A 55 27.93 -15.71 30.73
C ARG A 55 27.11 -17.01 30.81
N ASN A 56 26.02 -17.14 30.04
CA ASN A 56 25.08 -18.27 30.09
C ASN A 56 24.64 -18.70 28.68
N LYS A 57 24.31 -19.99 28.51
CA LYS A 57 23.74 -20.54 27.26
C LYS A 57 22.43 -19.83 26.90
N ARG A 58 22.26 -19.46 25.62
CA ARG A 58 21.01 -18.85 25.11
C ARG A 58 19.84 -19.83 25.29
N ARG A 59 18.69 -19.35 25.76
CA ARG A 59 17.47 -20.18 25.86
C ARG A 59 16.95 -20.49 24.46
N ALA A 60 16.27 -21.62 24.28
CA ALA A 60 15.75 -22.04 22.96
C ALA A 60 14.86 -20.97 22.28
N ARG A 61 13.92 -20.38 23.02
CA ARG A 61 13.06 -19.30 22.48
C ARG A 61 13.86 -18.06 22.04
N ASP A 62 14.92 -17.73 22.79
CA ASP A 62 15.73 -16.54 22.51
C ASP A 62 16.65 -16.83 21.31
N GLN A 63 17.02 -18.10 21.08
CA GLN A 63 17.72 -18.56 19.89
C GLN A 63 16.86 -18.40 18.64
N VAL A 64 15.59 -18.84 18.69
CA VAL A 64 14.66 -18.64 17.56
C VAL A 64 14.53 -17.17 17.19
N THR A 65 14.40 -16.26 18.17
CA THR A 65 14.37 -14.81 17.88
C THR A 65 15.70 -14.32 17.30
N PHE A 66 16.83 -14.80 17.80
CA PHE A 66 18.15 -14.44 17.27
C PHE A 66 18.29 -14.86 15.80
N ASP A 67 17.94 -16.11 15.48
CA ASP A 67 18.03 -16.65 14.12
C ASP A 67 17.12 -15.86 13.17
N LEU A 68 15.87 -15.59 13.58
CA LEU A 68 14.92 -14.77 12.81
C LEU A 68 15.42 -13.33 12.60
N THR A 69 16.09 -12.74 13.60
CA THR A 69 16.65 -11.39 13.45
C THR A 69 17.82 -11.38 12.47
N VAL A 70 18.72 -12.36 12.55
CA VAL A 70 19.87 -12.46 11.63
C VAL A 70 19.39 -12.69 10.20
N ASP A 71 18.49 -13.65 9.99
CA ASP A 71 17.88 -13.92 8.69
C ASP A 71 17.23 -12.67 8.11
N ALA A 72 16.35 -12.00 8.87
CA ALA A 72 15.68 -10.81 8.37
C ALA A 72 16.66 -9.67 8.01
N ILE A 73 17.70 -9.42 8.81
CA ILE A 73 18.70 -8.38 8.50
C ILE A 73 19.46 -8.71 7.24
N LEU A 74 19.99 -9.92 7.12
CA LEU A 74 20.80 -10.33 5.98
C LEU A 74 19.96 -10.44 4.71
N SER A 75 18.78 -11.04 4.80
CA SER A 75 17.86 -11.20 3.67
C SER A 75 17.36 -9.86 3.13
N ASP A 76 17.08 -8.88 4.00
CA ASP A 76 16.69 -7.54 3.56
C ASP A 76 17.86 -6.78 2.90
N LEU A 77 19.10 -6.99 3.37
CA LEU A 77 20.31 -6.42 2.77
C LEU A 77 20.67 -7.07 1.43
N MET A 78 20.59 -8.40 1.32
CA MET A 78 20.78 -9.12 0.06
C MET A 78 19.75 -8.65 -0.97
N HIS A 79 18.48 -8.55 -0.55
CA HIS A 79 17.41 -8.06 -1.42
C HIS A 79 17.67 -6.63 -1.89
N HIS A 80 18.07 -5.78 -0.96
CA HIS A 80 18.36 -4.39 -1.23
C HIS A 80 19.47 -4.21 -2.27
N HIS A 81 20.50 -5.06 -2.20
CA HIS A 81 21.60 -5.08 -3.16
C HIS A 81 21.14 -5.59 -4.54
N VAL A 82 20.40 -6.70 -4.58
CA VAL A 82 19.92 -7.31 -5.84
C VAL A 82 18.96 -6.40 -6.62
N VAL A 83 18.10 -5.65 -5.92
CA VAL A 83 17.17 -4.69 -6.56
C VAL A 83 17.86 -3.35 -6.88
N GLU A 84 19.14 -3.20 -6.54
CA GLU A 84 19.95 -2.01 -6.82
C GLU A 84 19.33 -0.70 -6.29
N TYR A 85 18.79 -0.73 -5.06
CA TYR A 85 18.29 0.49 -4.45
C TYR A 85 19.43 1.51 -4.23
N PRO A 86 19.20 2.82 -4.48
CA PRO A 86 20.26 3.82 -4.53
C PRO A 86 20.77 4.30 -3.15
N ALA A 87 19.98 4.12 -2.10
CA ALA A 87 20.26 4.59 -0.73
C ALA A 87 20.57 3.41 0.20
N GLY A 88 20.74 3.60 1.51
CA GLY A 88 20.85 2.48 2.44
C GLY A 88 19.50 2.06 3.03
N ILE A 89 19.52 1.12 3.97
CA ILE A 89 18.30 0.71 4.70
C ILE A 89 18.28 1.40 6.07
N TYR A 90 17.16 2.05 6.37
CA TYR A 90 16.95 2.66 7.67
C TYR A 90 16.47 1.65 8.73
N VAL A 91 17.18 1.56 9.86
CA VAL A 91 16.80 0.72 11.02
C VAL A 91 16.58 1.51 12.31
N ARG A 92 15.58 1.09 13.10
CA ARG A 92 15.29 1.62 14.43
C ARG A 92 16.12 0.86 15.48
N ARG A 93 16.80 1.57 16.37
CA ARG A 93 17.58 0.97 17.49
C ARG A 93 16.96 1.16 18.88
N SER A 94 15.84 1.87 18.98
CA SER A 94 15.23 2.18 20.27
C SER A 94 14.60 0.95 20.91
N ASN A 95 15.08 0.56 22.09
CA ASN A 95 14.47 -0.51 22.90
C ASN A 95 13.02 -0.23 23.28
N ARG A 96 12.61 1.05 23.33
CA ARG A 96 11.21 1.44 23.53
C ARG A 96 10.34 0.97 22.36
N ILE A 97 10.84 1.08 21.13
CA ILE A 97 10.12 0.71 19.91
C ILE A 97 10.21 -0.81 19.67
N LEU A 98 11.43 -1.34 19.70
CA LEU A 98 11.70 -2.76 19.40
C LEU A 98 11.15 -3.72 20.46
N GLY A 99 10.98 -3.23 21.68
CA GLY A 99 10.43 -3.98 22.81
C GLY A 99 8.92 -3.83 23.01
N THR A 100 8.24 -3.02 22.21
CA THR A 100 6.79 -2.80 22.34
C THR A 100 6.04 -4.10 22.12
N LYS A 101 5.18 -4.49 23.06
CA LYS A 101 4.22 -5.57 22.81
C LYS A 101 3.11 -5.02 21.94
N SER A 102 3.00 -5.54 20.73
CA SER A 102 2.02 -5.11 19.73
C SER A 102 1.74 -6.28 18.80
N ARG A 103 0.49 -6.43 18.36
CA ARG A 103 0.14 -7.42 17.32
C ARG A 103 0.82 -7.13 15.98
N TYR A 104 1.14 -5.87 15.72
CA TYR A 104 1.80 -5.43 14.50
C TYR A 104 3.33 -5.57 14.55
N ARG A 105 3.88 -6.04 15.68
CA ARG A 105 5.33 -6.16 15.83
C ARG A 105 5.84 -7.40 15.07
N PRO A 106 6.79 -7.23 14.13
CA PRO A 106 7.48 -8.35 13.50
C PRO A 106 8.20 -9.24 14.53
N ARG A 107 8.22 -10.56 14.29
CA ARG A 107 8.87 -11.52 15.19
C ARG A 107 10.40 -11.33 15.27
N ALA A 108 11.01 -10.79 14.22
CA ALA A 108 12.43 -10.45 14.17
C ALA A 108 12.78 -9.26 15.08
N TYR A 109 11.81 -8.47 15.55
CA TYR A 109 12.08 -7.35 16.46
C TYR A 109 12.12 -7.77 17.93
N SER A 110 13.22 -7.40 18.58
CA SER A 110 13.43 -7.57 20.02
C SER A 110 14.37 -6.49 20.55
N LYS A 111 14.43 -6.35 21.89
CA LYS A 111 15.44 -5.49 22.56
C LYS A 111 16.89 -5.92 22.29
N LYS A 112 17.09 -7.09 21.67
CA LYS A 112 18.41 -7.61 21.27
C LYS A 112 18.76 -7.31 19.82
N PHE A 113 17.83 -6.75 19.04
CA PHE A 113 18.09 -6.33 17.67
C PHE A 113 19.33 -5.42 17.54
N PRO A 114 19.55 -4.39 18.39
CA PRO A 114 20.75 -3.55 18.28
C PRO A 114 22.03 -4.34 18.56
N ASP A 115 22.02 -5.22 19.57
CA ASP A 115 23.19 -6.05 19.93
C ASP A 115 23.55 -7.02 18.77
N ILE A 116 22.54 -7.61 18.12
CA ILE A 116 22.73 -8.50 16.96
C ILE A 116 23.27 -7.72 15.77
N LEU A 117 22.73 -6.53 15.52
CA LEU A 117 23.18 -5.66 14.45
C LEU A 117 24.64 -5.20 14.65
N ASP A 118 25.03 -4.90 15.88
CA ASP A 118 26.41 -4.55 16.22
C ASP A 118 27.34 -5.75 16.01
N LEU A 119 26.91 -6.95 16.42
CA LEU A 119 27.67 -8.18 16.18
C LEU A 119 27.86 -8.45 14.68
N LEU A 120 26.83 -8.27 13.86
CA LEU A 120 26.92 -8.39 12.40
C LEU A 120 27.89 -7.38 11.76
N ALA A 121 28.10 -6.24 12.42
CA ALA A 121 28.96 -5.17 11.95
C ALA A 121 30.37 -5.21 12.55
N GLU A 122 30.67 -6.16 13.45
CA GLU A 122 32.01 -6.33 14.00
C GLU A 122 33.03 -6.46 12.87
N PRO A 123 34.15 -5.71 12.87
CA PRO A 123 35.10 -5.70 11.76
C PRO A 123 35.65 -7.07 11.37
N GLY A 124 35.73 -8.00 12.33
CA GLY A 124 36.16 -9.39 12.09
C GLY A 124 35.09 -10.30 11.49
N LEU A 125 33.82 -9.86 11.45
CA LEU A 125 32.70 -10.58 10.83
C LEU A 125 32.26 -9.90 9.53
N GLY A 126 32.12 -8.58 9.52
CA GLY A 126 31.99 -7.79 8.28
C GLY A 126 30.74 -8.03 7.43
N TYR A 127 29.65 -8.56 8.01
CA TYR A 127 28.39 -8.80 7.28
C TYR A 127 27.60 -7.52 7.01
N VAL A 128 27.70 -6.53 7.90
CA VAL A 128 26.92 -5.28 7.83
C VAL A 128 27.82 -4.07 8.01
N LEU A 129 27.64 -3.06 7.16
CA LEU A 129 28.15 -1.72 7.39
C LEU A 129 27.08 -0.87 8.06
N GLN A 130 27.46 -0.13 9.09
CA GLN A 130 26.56 0.76 9.82
C GLN A 130 27.03 2.21 9.76
N ASP A 131 26.13 3.11 9.39
CA ASP A 131 26.35 4.56 9.39
C ASP A 131 25.26 5.30 10.16
N LYS A 132 25.53 6.56 10.49
CA LYS A 132 24.51 7.49 10.99
C LYS A 132 23.91 8.23 9.80
N ALA A 133 22.58 8.20 9.67
CA ALA A 133 21.87 9.00 8.68
C ALA A 133 22.22 10.49 8.84
N ALA A 134 22.26 11.19 7.71
CA ALA A 134 22.38 12.65 7.71
C ALA A 134 21.26 13.25 8.58
N PRO A 135 21.56 14.26 9.41
CA PRO A 135 20.55 14.85 10.28
C PRO A 135 19.47 15.56 9.45
N ILE A 136 18.23 15.08 9.53
CA ILE A 136 17.06 15.76 8.97
C ILE A 136 16.34 16.49 10.11
N ALA A 137 16.11 17.80 9.94
CA ALA A 137 15.45 18.64 10.92
C ALA A 137 14.09 18.04 11.33
N GLY A 138 13.86 17.91 12.64
CA GLY A 138 12.61 17.35 13.18
C GLY A 138 12.52 15.82 13.22
N THR A 139 13.51 15.08 12.71
CA THR A 139 13.51 13.61 12.77
C THR A 139 14.54 13.05 13.77
N PRO A 140 14.22 11.99 14.52
CA PRO A 140 15.19 11.30 15.36
C PRO A 140 16.35 10.74 14.52
N ARG A 141 17.57 10.85 15.05
CA ARG A 141 18.75 10.21 14.44
C ARG A 141 18.49 8.73 14.21
N SER A 142 18.99 8.29 13.08
CA SER A 142 18.57 7.07 12.42
C SER A 142 19.82 6.31 11.96
N THR A 143 19.88 5.00 12.19
CA THR A 143 21.00 4.18 11.72
C THR A 143 20.68 3.70 10.32
N ILE A 144 21.65 3.84 9.41
CA ILE A 144 21.59 3.29 8.07
C ILE A 144 22.47 2.07 8.04
N ILE A 145 22.01 1.00 7.40
CA ILE A 145 22.76 -0.23 7.19
C ILE A 145 22.95 -0.49 5.70
N ARG A 146 24.09 -1.09 5.34
CA ARG A 146 24.45 -1.51 3.98
C ARG A 146 25.11 -2.89 4.02
N PRO A 147 25.08 -3.66 2.91
CA PRO A 147 25.74 -4.95 2.87
C PRO A 147 27.25 -4.75 3.09
N GLY A 148 27.83 -5.54 4.00
CA GLY A 148 29.27 -5.57 4.23
C GLY A 148 29.98 -6.54 3.28
N MET A 149 31.31 -6.44 3.22
CA MET A 149 32.13 -7.22 2.28
C MET A 149 31.94 -8.74 2.43
N THR A 150 31.76 -9.24 3.66
CA THR A 150 31.53 -10.67 3.89
C THR A 150 30.20 -11.13 3.31
N LEU A 151 29.15 -10.30 3.41
CA LEU A 151 27.86 -10.61 2.82
C LEU A 151 27.92 -10.55 1.29
N LEU A 152 28.56 -9.51 0.73
CA LEU A 152 28.72 -9.36 -0.72
C LEU A 152 29.50 -10.53 -1.33
N ALA A 153 30.62 -10.92 -0.73
CA ALA A 153 31.39 -12.09 -1.19
C ALA A 153 30.54 -13.38 -1.14
N GLY A 154 29.78 -13.59 -0.07
CA GLY A 154 28.88 -14.73 0.04
C GLY A 154 27.78 -14.72 -1.04
N MET A 155 27.23 -13.55 -1.37
CA MET A 155 26.24 -13.38 -2.43
C MET A 155 26.82 -13.71 -3.81
N ASP A 156 28.03 -13.24 -4.10
CA ASP A 156 28.74 -13.49 -5.35
C ASP A 156 29.07 -14.99 -5.50
N ASP A 157 29.61 -15.62 -4.45
CA ASP A 157 30.00 -17.04 -4.44
C ASP A 157 28.81 -17.99 -4.66
N HIS A 158 27.63 -17.62 -4.12
CA HIS A 158 26.41 -18.44 -4.22
C HIS A 158 25.46 -18.01 -5.35
N GLY A 159 25.79 -16.95 -6.09
CA GLY A 159 24.98 -16.41 -7.18
C GLY A 159 23.59 -15.98 -6.75
N ILE A 160 23.49 -15.24 -5.64
CA ILE A 160 22.20 -14.83 -5.06
C ILE A 160 21.48 -13.84 -5.98
N GLY A 161 20.24 -14.17 -6.34
CA GLY A 161 19.32 -13.31 -7.07
C GLY A 161 18.01 -13.06 -6.33
N ALA A 162 17.09 -12.37 -6.99
CA ALA A 162 15.81 -11.97 -6.38
C ALA A 162 14.92 -13.19 -6.04
N ASN A 163 15.18 -14.34 -6.68
CA ASN A 163 14.48 -15.61 -6.45
C ASN A 163 14.90 -16.33 -5.17
N ASP A 164 16.01 -15.93 -4.56
CA ASP A 164 16.53 -16.56 -3.35
C ASP A 164 15.92 -15.99 -2.07
N LEU A 165 15.14 -14.90 -2.19
CA LEU A 165 14.63 -14.10 -1.08
C LEU A 165 13.12 -13.94 -1.19
N ASP A 166 12.43 -14.06 -0.07
CA ASP A 166 10.97 -13.95 -0.02
C ASP A 166 10.53 -13.19 1.24
N GLU A 167 9.24 -12.90 1.37
CA GLU A 167 8.65 -12.19 2.50
C GLU A 167 7.69 -13.10 3.27
N HIS A 168 7.84 -13.15 4.59
CA HIS A 168 7.08 -14.03 5.44
C HIS A 168 5.58 -13.67 5.42
N PRO A 169 4.66 -14.63 5.20
CA PRO A 169 3.23 -14.36 5.19
C PRO A 169 2.63 -13.99 6.56
N HIS A 170 3.35 -14.16 7.68
CA HIS A 170 2.81 -14.11 9.05
C HIS A 170 2.75 -12.71 9.69
N GLY A 171 2.83 -11.63 8.91
CA GLY A 171 2.52 -10.29 9.41
C GLY A 171 1.01 -10.10 9.62
N GLU A 172 0.60 -9.22 10.52
CA GLU A 172 -0.82 -8.83 10.60
C GLU A 172 -1.27 -8.21 9.26
N THR A 173 -2.34 -8.72 8.67
CA THR A 173 -2.91 -8.23 7.40
C THR A 173 -4.07 -7.26 7.62
N ILE A 174 -4.68 -7.27 8.81
CA ILE A 174 -5.76 -6.38 9.17
C ILE A 174 -5.22 -5.28 10.09
N ILE A 175 -5.10 -4.08 9.52
CA ILE A 175 -4.51 -2.92 10.17
C ILE A 175 -5.62 -2.00 10.66
N LEU A 176 -5.66 -1.72 11.96
CA LEU A 176 -6.57 -0.76 12.55
C LEU A 176 -5.82 0.53 12.88
N LYS A 177 -6.28 1.66 12.35
CA LYS A 177 -5.79 2.99 12.70
C LYS A 177 -6.71 3.67 13.70
N ARG A 178 -6.15 4.25 14.75
CA ARG A 178 -6.88 5.07 15.72
C ARG A 178 -7.45 6.33 15.08
N VAL A 179 -8.42 6.92 15.76
CA VAL A 179 -8.93 8.26 15.43
C VAL A 179 -7.78 9.27 15.48
N LYS A 180 -7.74 10.16 14.49
CA LYS A 180 -6.78 11.27 14.44
C LYS A 180 -7.16 12.32 15.48
N ASP A 181 -6.16 12.89 16.14
CA ASP A 181 -6.32 14.09 16.95
C ASP A 181 -6.58 15.28 16.03
N ARG A 182 -7.79 15.86 16.12
CA ARG A 182 -8.18 17.02 15.29
C ARG A 182 -7.36 18.27 15.62
N GLY A 183 -6.76 18.33 16.81
CA GLY A 183 -5.90 19.45 17.23
C GLY A 183 -4.46 19.34 16.71
N ASP A 184 -4.04 18.17 16.25
CA ASP A 184 -2.68 17.94 15.74
C ASP A 184 -2.70 17.70 14.22
N TYR A 185 -2.33 18.74 13.48
CA TYR A 185 -2.24 18.69 12.01
C TYR A 185 -1.29 17.59 11.50
N TRP A 186 -0.32 17.18 12.30
CA TRP A 186 0.67 16.16 11.93
C TRP A 186 0.26 14.75 12.33
N ASP A 187 -0.90 14.56 12.96
CA ASP A 187 -1.37 13.24 13.36
C ASP A 187 -1.93 12.46 12.17
N GLU A 188 -1.14 11.49 11.71
CA GLU A 188 -1.53 10.60 10.61
C GLU A 188 -2.47 9.47 11.06
N GLY A 189 -2.80 9.38 12.35
CA GLY A 189 -3.54 8.27 12.93
C GLY A 189 -2.60 7.09 13.15
N GLY A 190 -2.26 6.82 14.41
CA GLY A 190 -1.40 5.68 14.78
C GLY A 190 -2.10 4.32 14.63
N LEU A 191 -1.35 3.26 14.87
CA LEU A 191 -1.90 1.90 14.96
C LEU A 191 -2.65 1.71 16.28
N GLU A 192 -3.73 0.95 16.24
CA GLU A 192 -4.54 0.58 17.40
C GLU A 192 -4.57 -0.94 17.58
N GLU A 193 -4.29 -1.40 18.80
CA GLU A 193 -4.42 -2.80 19.16
C GLU A 193 -5.90 -3.17 19.26
N TYR A 194 -6.23 -4.42 18.94
CA TYR A 194 -7.60 -4.92 19.02
C TYR A 194 -7.60 -6.41 19.36
N GLU A 195 -8.71 -6.90 19.89
CA GLU A 195 -8.93 -8.34 20.11
C GLU A 195 -9.55 -8.98 18.88
N ASP A 196 -9.23 -10.26 18.66
CA ASP A 196 -9.76 -11.00 17.53
C ASP A 196 -11.26 -11.28 17.72
N ILE A 197 -12.05 -10.89 16.72
CA ILE A 197 -13.50 -11.07 16.68
C ILE A 197 -13.91 -11.75 15.37
N PRO A 198 -15.11 -12.34 15.26
CA PRO A 198 -15.50 -13.09 14.07
C PRO A 198 -15.36 -12.32 12.74
N VAL A 199 -15.58 -11.00 12.77
CA VAL A 199 -15.42 -10.14 11.58
C VAL A 199 -13.95 -9.96 11.17
N THR A 200 -13.02 -9.81 12.12
CA THR A 200 -11.59 -9.69 11.78
C THR A 200 -11.02 -11.00 11.28
N GLU A 201 -11.48 -12.15 11.82
CA GLU A 201 -11.12 -13.47 11.30
C GLU A 201 -11.68 -13.74 9.90
N ARG A 202 -12.87 -13.23 9.59
CA ARG A 202 -13.41 -13.28 8.23
C ARG A 202 -12.51 -12.47 7.27
N TYR A 203 -12.20 -11.22 7.62
CA TYR A 203 -11.34 -10.38 6.78
C TYR A 203 -9.94 -10.97 6.57
N ARG A 204 -9.36 -11.62 7.58
CA ARG A 204 -8.07 -12.31 7.40
C ARG A 204 -8.18 -13.45 6.40
N ARG A 205 -9.19 -14.30 6.51
CA ARG A 205 -9.39 -15.40 5.56
C ARG A 205 -9.58 -14.92 4.12
N GLU A 206 -10.43 -13.91 3.92
CA GLU A 206 -10.63 -13.28 2.60
C GLU A 206 -9.30 -12.78 2.02
N LEU A 207 -8.50 -12.11 2.85
CA LEU A 207 -7.25 -11.50 2.42
C LEU A 207 -6.12 -12.52 2.25
N ASP A 208 -6.13 -13.61 3.01
CA ASP A 208 -5.22 -14.73 2.84
C ASP A 208 -5.50 -15.45 1.51
N ASP A 209 -6.78 -15.66 1.14
CA ASP A 209 -7.16 -16.24 -0.14
C ASP A 209 -6.71 -15.37 -1.33
N ILE A 210 -6.88 -14.05 -1.22
CA ILE A 210 -6.41 -13.07 -2.20
C ILE A 210 -4.88 -13.09 -2.28
N ASN A 211 -4.19 -13.01 -1.15
CA ASN A 211 -2.72 -12.97 -1.12
C ASN A 211 -2.09 -14.24 -1.66
N GLN A 212 -2.64 -15.41 -1.36
CA GLN A 212 -2.18 -16.68 -1.93
C GLN A 212 -2.36 -16.71 -3.46
N TRP A 213 -3.50 -16.24 -3.96
CA TRP A 213 -3.74 -16.16 -5.40
C TRP A 213 -2.72 -15.24 -6.10
N LEU A 214 -2.52 -14.04 -5.57
CA LEU A 214 -1.57 -13.06 -6.11
C LEU A 214 -0.11 -13.53 -6.02
N ALA A 215 0.26 -14.24 -4.95
CA ALA A 215 1.59 -14.83 -4.82
C ALA A 215 1.88 -15.84 -5.94
N SER A 216 0.87 -16.61 -6.36
CA SER A 216 1.00 -17.62 -7.43
C SER A 216 0.85 -17.08 -8.86
N ALA A 217 0.44 -15.82 -9.04
CA ALA A 217 0.17 -15.25 -10.36
C ALA A 217 1.42 -15.15 -11.25
N ASP A 218 1.27 -15.38 -12.55
CA ASP A 218 2.31 -15.07 -13.55
C ASP A 218 2.28 -13.58 -13.85
N LEU A 219 3.14 -12.83 -13.15
CA LEU A 219 3.31 -11.40 -13.34
C LEU A 219 4.68 -11.15 -13.97
N GLN A 220 4.71 -10.29 -14.98
CA GLN A 220 5.92 -9.88 -15.67
C GLN A 220 5.92 -8.36 -15.82
N TYR A 221 7.12 -7.77 -15.87
CA TYR A 221 7.29 -6.35 -16.15
C TYR A 221 8.26 -6.16 -17.29
N ASP A 222 7.80 -5.48 -18.35
CA ASP A 222 8.55 -5.20 -19.56
C ASP A 222 8.85 -3.68 -19.62
N PRO A 223 10.08 -3.24 -19.34
CA PRO A 223 10.42 -1.82 -19.33
C PRO A 223 10.53 -1.21 -20.74
N LEU A 224 10.34 -1.99 -21.80
CA LEU A 224 10.56 -1.53 -23.17
C LEU A 224 9.63 -0.37 -23.53
N GLY A 225 10.23 0.75 -23.95
CA GLY A 225 9.49 1.97 -24.33
C GLY A 225 9.12 2.89 -23.17
N ILE A 226 9.46 2.53 -21.92
CA ILE A 226 9.18 3.32 -20.72
C ILE A 226 10.34 4.28 -20.42
N PRO A 227 10.12 5.60 -20.39
CA PRO A 227 11.17 6.58 -20.10
C PRO A 227 11.79 6.41 -18.71
N TRP A 228 13.10 6.64 -18.60
CA TRP A 228 13.80 6.75 -17.33
C TRP A 228 13.50 8.10 -16.63
N PRO A 229 13.56 8.17 -15.27
CA PRO A 229 13.86 7.09 -14.35
C PRO A 229 12.65 6.19 -14.05
N HIS A 230 12.91 4.88 -13.85
CA HIS A 230 11.91 3.90 -13.44
C HIS A 230 11.71 3.92 -11.93
N THR A 231 10.49 3.62 -11.49
CA THR A 231 10.18 3.34 -10.08
C THR A 231 10.93 2.06 -9.67
N ALA A 232 11.66 2.10 -8.55
CA ALA A 232 12.33 0.91 -8.02
C ALA A 232 11.31 0.00 -7.30
N PHE A 233 11.19 -1.26 -7.72
CA PHE A 233 10.27 -2.23 -7.13
C PHE A 233 10.82 -3.66 -7.19
N ASP A 234 10.27 -4.53 -6.36
CA ASP A 234 10.40 -5.98 -6.50
C ASP A 234 9.04 -6.55 -6.91
N ILE A 235 9.02 -7.29 -8.02
CA ILE A 235 7.80 -7.94 -8.54
C ILE A 235 7.21 -8.96 -7.56
N ARG A 236 8.00 -9.46 -6.59
CA ARG A 236 7.53 -10.33 -5.51
C ARG A 236 6.80 -9.62 -4.39
N ASP A 237 6.91 -8.29 -4.29
CA ASP A 237 6.18 -7.52 -3.27
C ASP A 237 4.69 -7.46 -3.65
N ARG A 238 3.96 -8.57 -3.49
CA ARG A 238 2.57 -8.75 -3.95
C ARG A 238 1.57 -8.77 -2.80
N ARG A 239 2.07 -8.84 -1.57
CA ARG A 239 1.25 -9.03 -0.37
C ARG A 239 0.44 -7.78 -0.05
N LEU A 240 -0.85 -7.99 0.15
CA LEU A 240 -1.82 -6.96 0.52
C LEU A 240 -2.16 -7.01 2.01
N ARG A 241 -2.43 -5.82 2.55
CA ARG A 241 -3.03 -5.58 3.86
C ARG A 241 -4.26 -4.71 3.71
N ARG A 242 -5.24 -4.90 4.58
CA ARG A 242 -6.49 -4.14 4.62
C ARG A 242 -6.44 -3.15 5.77
N VAL A 243 -6.58 -1.86 5.47
CA VAL A 243 -6.35 -0.78 6.45
C VAL A 243 -7.66 -0.09 6.82
N PHE A 244 -8.13 -0.35 8.03
CA PHE A 244 -9.30 0.27 8.64
C PHE A 244 -8.92 1.56 9.39
N THR A 245 -9.85 2.50 9.47
CA THR A 245 -9.65 3.83 10.06
C THR A 245 -10.66 4.09 11.18
N GLN A 246 -10.46 5.19 11.92
CA GLN A 246 -11.39 5.65 12.96
C GLN A 246 -11.67 4.61 14.06
N ALA A 247 -10.70 3.75 14.40
CA ALA A 247 -10.84 2.73 15.44
C ALA A 247 -11.99 1.73 15.22
N ARG A 248 -12.47 1.55 13.98
CA ARG A 248 -13.62 0.69 13.67
C ARG A 248 -13.44 -0.11 12.38
N PHE A 249 -14.02 -1.30 12.34
CA PHE A 249 -13.87 -2.30 11.25
C PHE A 249 -14.86 -2.18 10.09
N ASP A 250 -15.63 -1.10 10.10
CA ASP A 250 -16.63 -0.67 9.13
C ASP A 250 -16.31 0.75 8.59
N SER A 251 -15.04 1.16 8.70
CA SER A 251 -14.53 2.47 8.24
C SER A 251 -13.21 2.30 7.49
N GLY A 252 -13.13 2.88 6.29
CA GLY A 252 -11.94 2.76 5.43
C GLY A 252 -11.84 1.37 4.81
N GLY A 253 -10.77 0.62 5.08
CA GLY A 253 -10.64 -0.77 4.62
C GLY A 253 -9.93 -0.95 3.28
N ARG A 254 -9.35 0.10 2.67
CA ARG A 254 -8.62 -0.05 1.39
C ARG A 254 -7.47 -1.06 1.49
N LEU A 255 -7.19 -1.73 0.37
CA LEU A 255 -6.09 -2.69 0.24
C LEU A 255 -4.80 -1.99 -0.18
N PHE A 256 -3.69 -2.32 0.49
CA PHE A 256 -2.36 -1.74 0.25
C PHE A 256 -1.28 -2.80 0.20
N GLY A 257 -0.21 -2.58 -0.58
CA GLY A 257 1.07 -3.29 -0.43
C GLY A 257 1.67 -3.83 -1.71
N GLY A 258 0.84 -4.17 -2.70
CA GLY A 258 1.30 -4.69 -3.99
C GLY A 258 2.18 -3.69 -4.73
N PHE A 259 3.27 -4.17 -5.34
CA PHE A 259 4.26 -3.34 -6.04
C PHE A 259 3.63 -2.50 -7.14
N TRP A 260 2.61 -3.01 -7.80
CA TRP A 260 1.88 -2.30 -8.85
C TRP A 260 1.27 -1.00 -8.33
N GLN A 261 0.89 -0.91 -7.05
CA GLN A 261 0.37 0.33 -6.47
C GLN A 261 1.42 1.44 -6.35
N ARG A 262 2.72 1.09 -6.36
CA ARG A 262 3.84 2.05 -6.33
C ARG A 262 4.24 2.53 -7.72
N LEU A 263 4.07 1.68 -8.74
CA LEU A 263 4.37 2.05 -10.12
C LEU A 263 3.60 3.30 -10.53
N ARG A 264 4.20 4.17 -11.34
CA ARG A 264 3.50 5.28 -11.95
C ARG A 264 2.46 4.75 -12.94
N LYS A 265 1.44 5.56 -13.23
CA LYS A 265 0.35 5.17 -14.12
C LYS A 265 0.83 4.69 -15.49
N HIS A 266 1.77 5.41 -16.11
CA HIS A 266 2.32 5.02 -17.41
C HIS A 266 3.17 3.75 -17.34
N GLU A 267 3.90 3.53 -16.23
CA GLU A 267 4.71 2.33 -16.01
C GLU A 267 3.83 1.08 -15.91
N ARG A 268 2.77 1.13 -15.09
CA ARG A 268 1.76 0.05 -15.03
C ARG A 268 1.18 -0.25 -16.41
N ARG A 269 0.73 0.79 -17.09
CA ARG A 269 0.00 0.70 -18.35
C ARG A 269 0.82 0.10 -19.49
N GLN A 270 2.12 0.38 -19.51
CA GLN A 270 3.00 -0.02 -20.61
C GLN A 270 3.75 -1.30 -20.29
N GLY A 271 4.21 -1.46 -19.05
CA GLY A 271 5.14 -2.54 -18.70
C GLY A 271 4.51 -3.74 -18.02
N LEU A 272 3.37 -3.60 -17.33
CA LEU A 272 2.83 -4.70 -16.54
C LEU A 272 2.09 -5.72 -17.41
N ARG A 273 2.41 -6.99 -17.21
CA ARG A 273 1.77 -8.12 -17.86
C ARG A 273 1.26 -9.13 -16.83
N ILE A 274 0.11 -9.74 -17.13
CA ILE A 274 -0.55 -10.77 -16.33
C ILE A 274 -0.79 -11.96 -17.25
N ASN A 275 -0.27 -13.14 -16.91
CA ASN A 275 -0.33 -14.36 -17.72
C ASN A 275 0.18 -14.15 -19.17
N GLY A 276 1.28 -13.39 -19.32
CA GLY A 276 1.86 -13.01 -20.61
C GLY A 276 1.08 -11.93 -21.39
N GLU A 277 -0.14 -11.59 -21.00
CA GLU A 277 -0.95 -10.57 -21.62
C GLU A 277 -0.73 -9.20 -21.00
N LYS A 278 -1.08 -8.14 -21.74
CA LYS A 278 -1.05 -6.78 -21.22
C LYS A 278 -2.05 -6.63 -20.07
N ALA A 279 -1.63 -5.99 -18.98
CA ALA A 279 -2.53 -5.64 -17.88
C ALA A 279 -3.37 -4.41 -18.26
N VAL A 280 -4.69 -4.54 -18.24
CA VAL A 280 -5.65 -3.47 -18.56
C VAL A 280 -6.38 -3.05 -17.29
N GLU A 281 -6.41 -1.74 -17.01
CA GLU A 281 -7.06 -1.15 -15.84
C GLU A 281 -8.54 -0.87 -16.12
N LEU A 282 -9.41 -1.38 -15.24
CA LEU A 282 -10.83 -1.07 -15.15
C LEU A 282 -11.10 -0.30 -13.85
N ASP A 283 -11.71 0.88 -13.96
CA ASP A 283 -11.99 1.76 -12.84
C ASP A 283 -13.50 2.08 -12.74
N TYR A 284 -14.01 2.26 -11.52
CA TYR A 284 -15.39 2.66 -11.32
C TYR A 284 -15.60 4.14 -11.63
N GLY A 285 -16.54 4.41 -12.52
CA GLY A 285 -17.04 5.74 -12.79
C GLY A 285 -17.88 6.27 -11.63
N GLN A 286 -17.38 7.28 -10.94
CA GLN A 286 -18.15 8.09 -9.98
C GLN A 286 -18.62 7.28 -8.76
N MET A 287 -17.75 6.39 -8.26
CA MET A 287 -18.07 5.43 -7.20
C MET A 287 -18.62 6.10 -5.93
N GLY A 288 -17.90 7.10 -5.39
CA GLY A 288 -18.28 7.81 -4.16
C GLY A 288 -19.72 8.35 -4.14
N PRO A 289 -20.15 9.21 -5.09
CA PRO A 289 -21.53 9.70 -5.11
C PRO A 289 -22.54 8.58 -5.39
N ARG A 290 -22.22 7.57 -6.21
CA ARG A 290 -23.13 6.42 -6.44
C ARG A 290 -23.36 5.60 -5.18
N ILE A 291 -22.32 5.38 -4.37
CA ILE A 291 -22.45 4.76 -3.05
C ILE A 291 -23.36 5.61 -2.16
N LEU A 292 -23.20 6.94 -2.16
CA LEU A 292 -24.05 7.84 -1.39
C LEU A 292 -25.53 7.74 -1.80
N TYR A 293 -25.82 7.61 -3.10
CA TYR A 293 -27.17 7.30 -3.61
C TYR A 293 -27.70 5.98 -3.07
N GLY A 294 -26.87 4.93 -3.07
CA GLY A 294 -27.22 3.63 -2.49
C GLY A 294 -27.53 3.71 -0.99
N MET A 295 -26.72 4.45 -0.22
CA MET A 295 -26.95 4.71 1.21
C MET A 295 -28.25 5.48 1.47
N ALA A 296 -28.67 6.32 0.52
CA ALA A 296 -29.92 7.06 0.55
C ALA A 296 -31.12 6.25 0.01
N GLY A 297 -30.91 5.03 -0.50
CA GLY A 297 -31.97 4.22 -1.09
C GLY A 297 -32.51 4.78 -2.41
N HIS A 298 -31.69 5.51 -3.16
CA HIS A 298 -32.08 6.21 -4.37
C HIS A 298 -31.21 5.85 -5.57
N GLN A 299 -31.75 6.01 -6.78
CA GLN A 299 -30.97 5.95 -8.02
C GLN A 299 -30.55 7.35 -8.46
N PRO A 300 -29.33 7.53 -9.00
CA PRO A 300 -28.97 8.76 -9.68
C PRO A 300 -29.83 8.95 -10.93
N ALA A 301 -30.40 10.16 -11.11
CA ALA A 301 -31.22 10.49 -12.28
C ALA A 301 -30.38 10.87 -13.53
N ALA A 302 -29.10 11.17 -13.36
CA ALA A 302 -28.19 11.58 -14.42
C ALA A 302 -27.03 10.59 -14.57
N GLU A 303 -26.56 10.39 -15.81
CA GLU A 303 -25.40 9.54 -16.09
C GLU A 303 -24.11 10.17 -15.53
N ASP A 304 -23.89 11.47 -15.74
CA ASP A 304 -22.77 12.23 -15.18
C ASP A 304 -23.20 13.08 -13.97
N LEU A 305 -22.80 12.62 -12.79
CA LEU A 305 -23.01 13.24 -11.49
C LEU A 305 -22.10 14.44 -11.27
N TYR A 306 -21.04 14.62 -12.07
CA TYR A 306 -20.17 15.80 -11.94
C TYR A 306 -20.49 16.90 -12.95
N SER A 307 -21.32 16.63 -13.96
CA SER A 307 -21.72 17.63 -14.96
C SER A 307 -22.79 18.58 -14.38
N MET A 308 -22.49 19.88 -14.24
CA MET A 308 -23.40 20.84 -13.57
C MET A 308 -23.74 22.01 -14.49
N TYR A 309 -24.98 22.48 -14.44
CA TYR A 309 -25.37 23.70 -15.15
C TYR A 309 -24.54 24.90 -14.67
N GLY A 310 -24.04 25.72 -15.61
CA GLY A 310 -23.15 26.86 -15.33
C GLY A 310 -21.66 26.52 -15.26
N TYR A 311 -21.30 25.24 -15.16
CA TYR A 311 -19.93 24.74 -15.17
C TYR A 311 -19.64 23.94 -16.43
N GLY A 312 -18.48 24.15 -17.04
CA GLY A 312 -18.07 23.42 -18.24
C GLY A 312 -17.25 22.17 -17.91
N GLN A 313 -16.76 21.52 -18.96
CA GLN A 313 -15.93 20.32 -18.83
C GLN A 313 -14.62 20.58 -18.07
N HIS A 314 -14.07 21.80 -18.16
CA HIS A 314 -12.86 22.19 -17.44
C HIS A 314 -13.05 22.15 -15.92
N GLU A 315 -14.21 22.59 -15.42
CA GLU A 315 -14.50 22.65 -13.98
C GLU A 315 -14.93 21.28 -13.40
N ARG A 316 -15.29 20.30 -14.24
CA ARG A 316 -15.72 18.95 -13.82
C ARG A 316 -14.74 18.28 -12.85
N GLY A 317 -13.44 18.41 -13.10
CA GLY A 317 -12.41 17.88 -12.21
C GLY A 317 -12.41 18.56 -10.83
N GLY A 318 -12.69 19.86 -10.78
CA GLY A 318 -12.87 20.61 -9.54
C GLY A 318 -14.12 20.19 -8.78
N ILE A 319 -15.23 19.98 -9.48
CA ILE A 319 -16.51 19.53 -8.91
C ILE A 319 -16.35 18.16 -8.26
N LYS A 320 -15.67 17.21 -8.93
CA LYS A 320 -15.33 15.90 -8.36
C LYS A 320 -14.59 16.04 -7.02
N LYS A 321 -13.59 16.93 -6.94
CA LYS A 321 -12.82 17.17 -5.71
C LYS A 321 -13.65 17.82 -4.61
N VAL A 322 -14.49 18.82 -4.95
CA VAL A 322 -15.38 19.47 -3.98
C VAL A 322 -16.41 18.49 -3.44
N MET A 323 -17.10 17.75 -4.32
CA MET A 323 -18.08 16.74 -3.90
C MET A 323 -17.44 15.65 -3.02
N SER A 324 -16.24 15.18 -3.36
CA SER A 324 -15.51 14.25 -2.49
C SER A 324 -15.27 14.86 -1.11
N ALA A 325 -14.81 16.12 -1.04
CA ALA A 325 -14.63 16.80 0.24
C ALA A 325 -15.93 16.98 1.03
N MET A 326 -17.06 17.22 0.35
CA MET A 326 -18.38 17.29 1.00
C MET A 326 -18.78 15.97 1.65
N ILE A 327 -18.45 14.82 1.05
CA ILE A 327 -18.73 13.49 1.63
C ILE A 327 -17.89 13.25 2.90
N PHE A 328 -16.63 13.69 2.92
CA PHE A 328 -15.73 13.52 4.06
C PHE A 328 -15.93 14.53 5.19
N ALA A 329 -16.43 15.73 4.88
CA ALA A 329 -16.59 16.78 5.87
C ALA A 329 -17.74 16.47 6.85
N GLU A 330 -17.61 16.94 8.09
CA GLU A 330 -18.70 16.95 9.09
C GLU A 330 -19.45 18.29 9.13
N GLU A 331 -18.88 19.30 8.46
CA GLU A 331 -19.42 20.65 8.37
C GLU A 331 -19.40 21.13 6.93
N ARG A 332 -20.23 22.13 6.64
CA ARG A 332 -20.33 22.73 5.31
C ARG A 332 -18.99 23.38 4.92
N LEU A 333 -18.56 23.18 3.67
CA LEU A 333 -17.27 23.72 3.22
C LEU A 333 -17.32 25.25 3.09
N GLU A 334 -16.43 25.92 3.82
CA GLU A 334 -16.22 27.38 3.72
C GLU A 334 -15.05 27.78 2.81
N ARG A 335 -14.22 26.80 2.41
CA ARG A 335 -13.02 27.01 1.59
C ARG A 335 -12.89 25.90 0.56
N PHE A 336 -12.29 26.21 -0.58
CA PHE A 336 -11.93 25.18 -1.54
C PHE A 336 -10.96 24.17 -0.90
N PRO A 337 -11.11 22.87 -1.21
CA PRO A 337 -10.11 21.87 -0.84
C PRO A 337 -8.73 22.24 -1.42
N LYS A 338 -7.68 21.66 -0.84
CA LYS A 338 -6.29 21.86 -1.27
C LYS A 338 -6.15 21.68 -2.79
N ASP A 339 -5.40 22.57 -3.44
CA ASP A 339 -5.10 22.56 -4.88
C ASP A 339 -6.31 22.48 -5.84
N THR A 340 -7.50 22.82 -5.35
CA THR A 340 -8.76 22.68 -6.09
C THR A 340 -9.22 24.01 -6.69
N ARG A 341 -8.93 25.15 -6.07
CA ARG A 341 -9.34 26.49 -6.55
C ARG A 341 -8.93 26.79 -8.00
N ARG A 342 -7.76 26.30 -8.43
CA ARG A 342 -7.22 26.48 -9.79
C ARG A 342 -8.03 25.81 -10.89
N LEU A 343 -8.93 24.89 -10.53
CA LEU A 343 -9.81 24.17 -11.46
C LEU A 343 -11.12 24.94 -11.74
N PHE A 344 -11.32 26.07 -11.06
CA PHE A 344 -12.50 26.91 -11.17
C PHE A 344 -12.14 28.30 -11.73
N ARG A 345 -13.13 28.99 -12.28
CA ARG A 345 -12.95 30.36 -12.81
C ARG A 345 -12.61 31.32 -11.67
N LYS A 346 -11.95 32.44 -11.96
CA LYS A 346 -11.51 33.41 -10.93
C LYS A 346 -12.66 34.01 -10.09
N GLY A 347 -13.89 34.03 -10.61
CA GLY A 347 -15.08 34.53 -9.91
C GLY A 347 -15.76 33.51 -9.00
N ASP A 348 -15.60 32.21 -9.26
CA ASP A 348 -16.36 31.16 -8.56
C ASP A 348 -16.02 31.12 -7.07
N LYS A 349 -17.06 31.09 -6.23
CA LYS A 349 -16.95 30.94 -4.78
C LYS A 349 -17.34 29.53 -4.36
N ILE A 350 -16.65 28.98 -3.36
CA ILE A 350 -16.94 27.64 -2.84
C ILE A 350 -18.40 27.50 -2.38
N GLY A 351 -18.97 28.52 -1.75
CA GLY A 351 -20.37 28.49 -1.31
C GLY A 351 -21.34 28.23 -2.47
N GLU A 352 -21.16 28.94 -3.58
CA GLU A 352 -21.98 28.80 -4.79
C GLU A 352 -21.79 27.44 -5.46
N VAL A 353 -20.55 26.91 -5.46
CA VAL A 353 -20.27 25.56 -5.98
C VAL A 353 -20.95 24.48 -5.13
N VAL A 354 -20.90 24.60 -3.80
CA VAL A 354 -21.57 23.68 -2.87
C VAL A 354 -23.08 23.73 -3.08
N ASP A 355 -23.67 24.93 -3.15
CA ASP A 355 -25.11 25.09 -3.39
C ASP A 355 -25.53 24.47 -4.73
N ALA A 356 -24.71 24.63 -5.78
CA ALA A 356 -24.97 24.03 -7.08
C ALA A 356 -24.92 22.49 -7.03
N ILE A 357 -23.98 21.91 -6.27
CA ILE A 357 -23.88 20.46 -6.06
C ILE A 357 -25.13 19.94 -5.34
N GLU A 358 -25.52 20.57 -4.23
CA GLU A 358 -26.71 20.18 -3.46
C GLU A 358 -28.00 20.31 -4.27
N ALA A 359 -28.11 21.37 -5.09
CA ALA A 359 -29.25 21.58 -5.97
C ALA A 359 -29.36 20.52 -7.08
N LYS A 360 -28.23 20.07 -7.63
CA LYS A 360 -28.19 18.97 -8.62
C LYS A 360 -28.50 17.61 -7.99
N HIS A 361 -28.18 17.42 -6.71
CA HIS A 361 -28.28 16.13 -6.02
C HIS A 361 -29.21 16.17 -4.79
N PRO A 362 -30.49 16.57 -4.96
CA PRO A 362 -31.39 16.78 -3.84
C PRO A 362 -31.67 15.50 -3.03
N LEU A 363 -31.55 14.33 -3.66
CA LEU A 363 -31.79 13.02 -3.03
C LEU A 363 -30.67 12.57 -2.08
N ILE A 364 -29.47 13.15 -2.20
CA ILE A 364 -28.32 12.82 -1.35
C ILE A 364 -27.74 14.04 -0.63
N LYS A 365 -28.37 15.22 -0.74
CA LYS A 365 -27.86 16.45 -0.14
C LYS A 365 -27.67 16.33 1.38
N ASP A 366 -28.57 15.62 2.05
CA ASP A 366 -28.56 15.45 3.52
C ASP A 366 -27.48 14.45 4.00
N TYR A 367 -26.83 13.76 3.06
CA TYR A 367 -25.70 12.85 3.28
C TYR A 367 -24.35 13.56 3.09
N PHE A 368 -24.31 14.75 2.48
CA PHE A 368 -23.12 15.59 2.52
C PHE A 368 -22.93 16.19 3.91
N HIS A 369 -21.67 16.50 4.25
CA HIS A 369 -21.31 17.15 5.52
C HIS A 369 -21.69 16.32 6.75
N ARG A 370 -21.59 14.98 6.64
CA ARG A 370 -21.89 14.00 7.71
C ARG A 370 -20.69 13.14 8.13
N GLY A 371 -19.52 13.35 7.54
CA GLY A 371 -18.32 12.55 7.82
C GLY A 371 -18.35 11.14 7.20
N LEU A 372 -19.24 10.88 6.25
CA LEU A 372 -19.50 9.53 5.68
C LEU A 372 -18.42 9.03 4.70
N GLY A 373 -17.36 9.81 4.47
CA GLY A 373 -16.31 9.44 3.52
C GLY A 373 -15.61 8.12 3.85
N HIS A 374 -15.41 7.82 5.13
CA HIS A 374 -14.80 6.55 5.52
C HIS A 374 -15.79 5.38 5.49
N ASP A 375 -17.07 5.60 5.76
CA ASP A 375 -18.12 4.59 5.58
C ASP A 375 -18.29 4.24 4.09
N ALA A 376 -18.28 5.26 3.21
CA ALA A 376 -18.29 5.06 1.77
C ALA A 376 -17.07 4.24 1.31
N GLN A 377 -15.86 4.59 1.78
CA GLN A 377 -14.65 3.79 1.51
C GLN A 377 -14.75 2.34 1.98
N PHE A 378 -15.46 2.08 3.07
CA PHE A 378 -15.68 0.71 3.54
C PHE A 378 -16.58 -0.08 2.60
N ILE A 379 -17.62 0.55 2.06
CA ILE A 379 -18.44 -0.02 0.99
C ILE A 379 -17.58 -0.25 -0.27
N GLU A 380 -16.77 0.73 -0.70
CA GLU A 380 -15.83 0.58 -1.82
C GLU A 380 -14.92 -0.64 -1.63
N SER A 381 -14.37 -0.78 -0.42
CA SER A 381 -13.48 -1.86 -0.06
C SER A 381 -14.16 -3.23 -0.08
N ASN A 382 -15.40 -3.36 0.42
CA ASN A 382 -16.13 -4.62 0.39
C ASN A 382 -16.43 -5.04 -1.06
N ILE A 383 -16.84 -4.08 -1.90
CA ILE A 383 -17.04 -4.32 -3.34
C ILE A 383 -15.76 -4.83 -3.98
N LEU A 384 -14.62 -4.18 -3.73
CA LEU A 384 -13.33 -4.62 -4.28
C LEU A 384 -12.95 -6.03 -3.83
N VAL A 385 -13.09 -6.34 -2.54
CA VAL A 385 -12.76 -7.68 -2.00
C VAL A 385 -13.63 -8.75 -2.67
N ASP A 386 -14.93 -8.52 -2.82
CA ASP A 386 -15.84 -9.47 -3.47
C ASP A 386 -15.56 -9.62 -4.96
N VAL A 387 -15.19 -8.53 -5.66
CA VAL A 387 -14.72 -8.60 -7.07
C VAL A 387 -13.48 -9.47 -7.18
N LEU A 388 -12.48 -9.27 -6.32
CA LEU A 388 -11.24 -10.06 -6.35
C LEU A 388 -11.50 -11.55 -6.08
N LEU A 389 -12.33 -11.87 -5.09
CA LEU A 389 -12.67 -13.25 -4.74
C LEU A 389 -13.46 -13.94 -5.85
N ASP A 390 -14.38 -13.24 -6.51
CA ASP A 390 -15.15 -13.80 -7.61
C ASP A 390 -14.33 -13.96 -8.90
N LEU A 391 -13.47 -12.99 -9.24
CA LEU A 391 -12.51 -13.15 -10.34
C LEU A 391 -11.55 -14.32 -10.09
N ARG A 392 -11.05 -14.46 -8.86
CA ARG A 392 -10.27 -15.63 -8.43
C ARG A 392 -11.06 -16.92 -8.64
N ALA A 393 -12.33 -16.99 -8.25
CA ALA A 393 -13.17 -18.17 -8.45
C ALA A 393 -13.36 -18.53 -9.93
N LYS A 394 -13.24 -17.55 -10.83
CA LYS A 394 -13.24 -17.71 -12.29
C LYS A 394 -11.86 -18.00 -12.89
N GLY A 395 -10.80 -18.08 -12.07
CA GLY A 395 -9.43 -18.29 -12.52
C GLY A 395 -8.76 -17.04 -13.11
N ILE A 396 -9.33 -15.86 -12.89
CA ILE A 396 -8.82 -14.58 -13.41
C ILE A 396 -7.94 -13.92 -12.34
N VAL A 397 -6.73 -13.55 -12.73
CA VAL A 397 -5.84 -12.74 -11.88
C VAL A 397 -6.24 -11.28 -12.00
N ALA A 398 -6.51 -10.64 -10.87
CA ALA A 398 -6.87 -9.22 -10.80
C ALA A 398 -6.01 -8.50 -9.76
N LEU A 399 -5.33 -7.42 -10.16
CA LEU A 399 -4.49 -6.61 -9.29
C LEU A 399 -5.26 -5.37 -8.81
N PRO A 400 -5.55 -5.23 -7.50
CA PRO A 400 -6.34 -4.10 -6.99
C PRO A 400 -5.56 -2.79 -6.87
N ILE A 401 -6.15 -1.69 -7.33
CA ILE A 401 -5.62 -0.33 -7.21
C ILE A 401 -6.74 0.58 -6.71
N HIS A 402 -6.76 0.85 -5.39
CA HIS A 402 -7.87 1.57 -4.77
C HIS A 402 -9.22 0.89 -5.07
N ASP A 403 -10.09 1.52 -5.85
CA ASP A 403 -11.38 1.03 -6.34
C ASP A 403 -11.32 0.37 -7.72
N ALA A 404 -10.17 0.41 -8.40
CA ALA A 404 -9.93 -0.20 -9.70
C ALA A 404 -9.29 -1.60 -9.61
N VAL A 405 -9.35 -2.35 -10.72
CA VAL A 405 -8.64 -3.62 -10.91
C VAL A 405 -7.88 -3.63 -12.24
N MET A 406 -6.71 -4.26 -12.27
CA MET A 406 -6.01 -4.59 -13.51
C MET A 406 -6.12 -6.09 -13.80
N VAL A 407 -6.51 -6.45 -15.02
CA VAL A 407 -6.72 -7.83 -15.48
C VAL A 407 -6.01 -8.08 -16.82
N PRO A 408 -5.82 -9.33 -17.25
CA PRO A 408 -5.40 -9.63 -18.62
C PRO A 408 -6.33 -8.99 -19.66
N ALA A 409 -5.78 -8.54 -20.79
CA ALA A 409 -6.55 -7.88 -21.85
C ALA A 409 -7.73 -8.74 -22.36
N SER A 410 -7.56 -10.06 -22.45
CA SER A 410 -8.62 -11.00 -22.81
C SER A 410 -9.78 -11.06 -21.81
N GLU A 411 -9.57 -10.68 -20.55
CA GLU A 411 -10.52 -10.84 -19.45
C GLU A 411 -11.29 -9.55 -19.11
N VAL A 412 -11.07 -8.46 -19.86
CA VAL A 412 -11.70 -7.16 -19.60
C VAL A 412 -13.23 -7.24 -19.53
N SER A 413 -13.87 -7.91 -20.48
CA SER A 413 -15.34 -8.02 -20.50
C SER A 413 -15.89 -8.78 -19.31
N MET A 414 -15.22 -9.87 -18.90
CA MET A 414 -15.64 -10.65 -17.72
C MET A 414 -15.41 -9.85 -16.43
N ALA A 415 -14.30 -9.12 -16.34
CA ALA A 415 -14.01 -8.24 -15.20
C ALA A 415 -15.05 -7.13 -15.06
N GLU A 416 -15.42 -6.48 -16.17
CA GLU A 416 -16.46 -5.45 -16.19
C GLU A 416 -17.81 -5.99 -15.71
N GLU A 417 -18.23 -7.16 -16.20
CA GLU A 417 -19.48 -7.80 -15.76
C GLU A 417 -19.48 -8.09 -14.25
N VAL A 418 -18.38 -8.65 -13.74
CA VAL A 418 -18.22 -8.93 -12.30
C VAL A 418 -18.27 -7.65 -11.48
N MET A 419 -17.53 -6.62 -11.89
CA MET A 419 -17.52 -5.31 -11.22
C MET A 419 -18.93 -4.71 -11.15
N LEU A 420 -19.64 -4.61 -12.28
CA LEU A 420 -20.98 -4.02 -12.32
C LEU A 420 -21.99 -4.81 -11.47
N ARG A 421 -21.95 -6.15 -11.51
CA ARG A 421 -22.83 -7.00 -10.71
C ARG A 421 -22.55 -6.86 -9.21
N VAL A 422 -21.28 -6.92 -8.80
CA VAL A 422 -20.91 -6.80 -7.38
C VAL A 422 -21.24 -5.39 -6.86
N PHE A 423 -20.95 -4.36 -7.64
CA PHE A 423 -21.33 -2.98 -7.30
C PHE A 423 -22.83 -2.84 -7.06
N ASN A 424 -23.65 -3.40 -7.95
CA ASN A 424 -25.11 -3.38 -7.79
C ASN A 424 -25.58 -4.18 -6.57
N ALA A 425 -24.98 -5.32 -6.27
CA ALA A 425 -25.33 -6.13 -5.11
C ALA A 425 -25.09 -5.39 -3.78
N HIS A 426 -24.02 -4.60 -3.69
CA HIS A 426 -23.67 -3.83 -2.48
C HIS A 426 -24.42 -2.51 -2.35
N THR A 427 -24.66 -1.81 -3.46
CA THR A 427 -25.17 -0.43 -3.42
C THR A 427 -26.62 -0.31 -3.86
N HIS A 428 -27.16 -1.36 -4.50
CA HIS A 428 -28.42 -1.32 -5.24
C HIS A 428 -28.49 -0.26 -6.34
N VAL A 429 -27.37 0.37 -6.72
CA VAL A 429 -27.28 1.40 -7.75
C VAL A 429 -26.61 0.84 -9.01
N GLN A 430 -26.93 1.37 -10.18
CA GLN A 430 -26.21 1.04 -11.41
C GLN A 430 -24.77 1.59 -11.36
N GLY A 431 -23.80 0.70 -11.51
CA GLY A 431 -22.38 1.07 -11.64
C GLY A 431 -22.05 1.61 -13.03
N ILE A 432 -20.90 2.25 -13.15
CA ILE A 432 -20.24 2.54 -14.43
C ILE A 432 -18.81 2.05 -14.28
N VAL A 433 -18.29 1.37 -15.30
CA VAL A 433 -16.88 0.98 -15.37
C VAL A 433 -16.29 1.62 -16.61
N THR A 434 -15.07 2.13 -16.48
CA THR A 434 -14.30 2.67 -17.61
C THR A 434 -13.05 1.83 -17.78
N VAL A 435 -12.81 1.41 -19.02
CA VAL A 435 -11.58 0.72 -19.43
C VAL A 435 -10.60 1.78 -19.92
N GLU A 436 -9.41 1.84 -19.35
CA GLU A 436 -8.41 2.81 -19.79
C GLU A 436 -7.74 2.43 -21.12
N ALA A 437 -8.37 2.78 -22.26
CA ALA A 437 -7.85 2.54 -23.61
C ALA A 437 -6.54 3.29 -23.92
N HIS A 438 -5.58 2.63 -24.57
CA HIS A 438 -4.29 3.22 -24.92
C HIS A 438 -4.42 4.32 -25.99
N GLU A 439 -3.61 5.37 -25.86
CA GLU A 439 -3.33 6.28 -26.99
C GLU A 439 -2.66 5.45 -28.09
N GLY A 440 -3.48 4.98 -29.04
CA GLY A 440 -3.08 4.04 -30.09
C GLY A 440 -4.27 3.31 -30.71
N ASP A 441 -5.38 3.17 -29.97
CA ASP A 441 -6.60 2.49 -30.43
C ASP A 441 -7.71 3.45 -30.89
N VAL A 442 -7.38 4.71 -31.18
CA VAL A 442 -8.30 5.58 -31.93
C VAL A 442 -8.23 5.13 -33.39
N PRO A 443 -9.30 4.57 -33.99
CA PRO A 443 -9.29 4.29 -35.42
C PRO A 443 -9.01 5.61 -36.12
N SER A 444 -7.98 5.63 -36.98
CA SER A 444 -7.78 6.71 -37.94
C SER A 444 -9.05 6.79 -38.80
N LEU A 445 -9.97 7.66 -38.43
CA LEU A 445 -11.06 8.07 -39.28
C LEU A 445 -10.45 8.94 -40.38
N TYR A 446 -10.20 8.31 -41.53
CA TYR A 446 -10.10 9.00 -42.81
C TYR A 446 -11.45 9.62 -43.18
#